data_AF-A0A3D4B7G9-F1
#
_entry.id   AF-A0A3D4B7G9-F1
#
_cell.length_a   1.000
_cell.length_b   1.000
_cell.length_c   1.000
_cell.angle_alpha   90.00
_cell.angle_beta   90.00
_cell.angle_gamma   90.00
#
_symmetry.space_group_name_H-M   'P 1'
#
loop_
_entity.id
_entity.type
_entity.pdbx_description
1 polymer ?
#
loop_
_entity_poly.entity_id
_entity_poly.type
_entity_poly.pdbx_seq_one_letter_code
_entity_poly.pdbx_strand_id
1 'polypeptide(L)'
;MLTGAKQDRIVNVTVLVAAASTFTLPVSCVEEGRWSSVSHGFKATHYAPHSLRANNNASVREDRESGGRGHGDQNQVWNDVARTMSDMHVESETQSLPESYEKASDLMAAYGNSISLPEGCSGVLVGIAGRICGMDYFGHADTFARMWPGLSDAYFFEAARHASDEAVIPDRQASDYLATVRETLNTSRSTLGEGTELYLSDPRITGSALWDTDRLCHLTASTVPEDAP
;
A
#
# COMPACT_ATOMS: atom_id res chain seq x y z
N MET A 1 -1.51 -4.24 7.44
CA MET A 1 -2.77 -4.94 7.77
C MET A 1 -2.75 -5.25 9.26
N LEU A 2 -3.92 -5.09 9.88
CA LEU A 2 -4.19 -5.30 11.29
C LEU A 2 -5.14 -6.49 11.38
N THR A 3 -4.66 -7.63 11.85
CA THR A 3 -5.45 -8.87 11.92
C THR A 3 -5.93 -9.16 13.34
N GLY A 4 -7.13 -9.71 13.47
CA GLY A 4 -7.76 -10.07 14.74
C GLY A 4 -9.04 -9.30 15.03
N ALA A 5 -9.31 -9.06 16.31
CA ALA A 5 -10.53 -8.41 16.80
C ALA A 5 -11.79 -9.01 16.15
N LYS A 6 -12.72 -8.18 15.66
CA LYS A 6 -13.94 -8.64 14.98
C LYS A 6 -13.79 -8.86 13.47
N GLN A 7 -12.85 -8.15 12.84
CA GLN A 7 -12.59 -8.12 11.40
C GLN A 7 -11.18 -7.60 11.17
N ASP A 8 -10.50 -8.12 10.17
CA ASP A 8 -9.20 -7.64 9.74
C ASP A 8 -9.31 -6.29 9.00
N ARG A 9 -8.28 -5.46 9.13
CA ARG A 9 -8.28 -4.07 8.65
C ARG A 9 -7.00 -3.64 7.98
N ILE A 10 -7.09 -2.66 7.10
CA ILE A 10 -5.96 -1.89 6.58
C ILE A 10 -6.04 -0.44 7.05
N VAL A 11 -4.89 0.21 7.18
CA VAL A 11 -4.81 1.63 7.53
C VAL A 11 -4.90 2.46 6.25
N ASN A 12 -5.70 3.52 6.29
CA ASN A 12 -6.04 4.29 5.09
C ASN A 12 -5.07 5.42 4.78
N VAL A 13 -4.32 5.89 5.77
CA VAL A 13 -3.51 7.10 5.67
C VAL A 13 -2.11 6.87 6.22
N THR A 14 -1.12 7.55 5.64
CA THR A 14 0.16 7.79 6.30
C THR A 14 -0.02 8.94 7.26
N VAL A 15 0.26 8.74 8.54
CA VAL A 15 0.08 9.78 9.58
C VAL A 15 1.26 9.79 10.55
N LEU A 16 1.68 10.99 10.96
CA LEU A 16 2.58 11.18 12.09
C LEU A 16 1.75 11.36 13.36
N VAL A 17 1.96 10.51 14.36
CA VAL A 17 1.24 10.58 15.63
C VAL A 17 2.14 11.15 16.70
N ALA A 18 1.66 12.16 17.42
CA ALA A 18 2.40 12.79 18.50
C ALA A 18 2.79 11.77 19.59
N ALA A 19 3.98 11.91 20.15
CA ALA A 19 4.46 11.04 21.21
C ALA A 19 3.51 11.06 22.42
N ALA A 20 3.28 9.88 23.04
CA ALA A 20 2.39 9.72 24.19
C ALA A 20 0.95 10.22 23.98
N SER A 21 0.47 10.21 22.74
CA SER A 21 -0.91 10.55 22.40
C SER A 21 -1.73 9.33 21.96
N THR A 22 -3.04 9.48 21.98
CA THR A 22 -3.98 8.51 21.40
C THR A 22 -4.53 9.09 20.10
N PHE A 23 -4.49 8.31 19.03
CA PHE A 23 -4.96 8.72 17.71
C PHE A 23 -5.97 7.72 17.14
N THR A 24 -7.06 8.23 16.56
CA THR A 24 -8.08 7.40 15.90
C THR A 24 -7.73 7.26 14.42
N LEU A 25 -7.17 6.10 14.04
CA LEU A 25 -6.82 5.80 12.65
C LEU A 25 -8.05 5.49 11.80
N PRO A 26 -8.22 6.13 10.63
CA PRO A 26 -9.16 5.67 9.63
C PRO A 26 -8.64 4.36 9.03
N VAL A 27 -9.55 3.41 8.86
CA VAL A 27 -9.26 2.03 8.46
C VAL A 27 -10.37 1.49 7.58
N SER A 28 -10.02 0.60 6.67
CA SER A 28 -10.97 -0.17 5.85
C SER A 28 -10.91 -1.65 6.23
N CYS A 29 -12.06 -2.32 6.33
CA CYS A 29 -12.13 -3.75 6.63
C CYS A 29 -11.74 -4.57 5.38
N VAL A 30 -11.01 -5.68 5.58
CA VAL A 30 -10.54 -6.55 4.49
C VAL A 30 -11.00 -8.00 4.65
N GLU A 31 -12.08 -8.20 5.40
CA GLU A 31 -12.67 -9.51 5.68
C GLU A 31 -14.19 -9.35 5.84
N GLU A 32 -14.92 -9.44 4.73
CA GLU A 32 -16.36 -9.18 4.67
C GLU A 32 -17.16 -10.21 5.48
N GLY A 33 -16.79 -11.49 5.37
CA GLY A 33 -17.59 -12.62 5.89
C GLY A 33 -17.55 -12.81 7.41
N ARG A 34 -16.68 -12.10 8.15
CA ARG A 34 -16.53 -12.26 9.60
C ARG A 34 -17.08 -11.05 10.36
N TRP A 35 -17.91 -11.27 11.37
CA TRP A 35 -18.22 -10.24 12.38
C TRP A 35 -18.27 -10.87 13.78
N SER A 36 -17.16 -11.54 14.14
CA SER A 36 -17.02 -12.27 15.39
C SER A 36 -15.64 -12.05 15.99
N SER A 37 -15.58 -11.93 17.32
CA SER A 37 -14.35 -11.61 18.04
C SER A 37 -13.45 -12.84 18.11
N VAL A 38 -12.24 -12.75 17.54
CA VAL A 38 -11.22 -13.83 17.60
C VAL A 38 -10.05 -13.49 18.53
N SER A 39 -9.88 -12.21 18.89
CA SER A 39 -8.88 -11.74 19.83
C SER A 39 -9.31 -10.43 20.51
N HIS A 40 -8.66 -10.05 21.61
CA HIS A 40 -8.94 -8.79 22.30
C HIS A 40 -8.42 -7.55 21.56
N GLY A 41 -7.45 -7.72 20.66
CA GLY A 41 -6.82 -6.62 19.93
C GLY A 41 -6.15 -7.08 18.63
N PHE A 42 -5.65 -6.11 17.87
CA PHE A 42 -5.02 -6.34 16.57
C PHE A 42 -3.55 -6.71 16.69
N LYS A 43 -3.07 -7.46 15.69
CA LYS A 43 -1.63 -7.64 15.40
C LYS A 43 -1.33 -7.10 14.01
N ALA A 44 -0.17 -6.47 13.84
CA ALA A 44 0.34 -6.14 12.51
C ALA A 44 1.00 -7.40 11.93
N THR A 45 0.54 -7.84 10.77
CA THR A 45 1.00 -9.11 10.16
C THR A 45 1.53 -8.91 8.75
N HIS A 46 0.71 -8.42 7.83
CA HIS A 46 1.07 -8.26 6.42
C HIS A 46 0.84 -6.83 5.95
N TYR A 47 1.40 -6.47 4.80
CA TYR A 47 0.93 -5.32 4.04
C TYR A 47 -0.23 -5.74 3.12
N ALA A 48 -1.12 -4.82 2.79
CA ALA A 48 -2.10 -5.12 1.76
C ALA A 48 -1.41 -5.19 0.38
N PRO A 49 -1.91 -6.02 -0.55
CA PRO A 49 -1.46 -6.02 -1.94
C PRO A 49 -1.41 -4.60 -2.50
N HIS A 50 -0.42 -4.33 -3.33
CA HIS A 50 -0.17 -2.98 -3.80
C HIS A 50 -1.33 -2.40 -4.62
N SER A 51 -2.03 -3.22 -5.42
CA SER A 51 -3.22 -2.80 -6.17
C SER A 51 -4.36 -2.38 -5.25
N LEU A 52 -4.62 -3.12 -4.18
CA LEU A 52 -5.59 -2.74 -3.14
C LEU A 52 -5.17 -1.45 -2.44
N ARG A 53 -3.88 -1.29 -2.10
CA ARG A 53 -3.36 -0.03 -1.56
C ARG A 53 -3.58 1.15 -2.52
N ALA A 54 -3.40 0.95 -3.83
CA ALA A 54 -3.60 1.99 -4.84
C ALA A 54 -5.07 2.45 -4.88
N ASN A 55 -6.00 1.50 -5.00
CA ASN A 55 -7.44 1.81 -5.03
C ASN A 55 -7.91 2.47 -3.73
N ASN A 56 -7.50 1.92 -2.57
CA ASN A 56 -7.82 2.53 -1.28
C ASN A 56 -7.21 3.94 -1.14
N ASN A 57 -5.98 4.19 -1.60
CA ASN A 57 -5.40 5.54 -1.61
C ASN A 57 -6.20 6.50 -2.50
N ALA A 58 -6.63 6.06 -3.69
CA ALA A 58 -7.44 6.88 -4.60
C ALA A 58 -8.77 7.27 -3.95
N SER A 59 -9.50 6.31 -3.40
CA SER A 59 -10.76 6.57 -2.71
C SER A 59 -10.59 7.43 -1.44
N VAL A 60 -9.57 7.16 -0.64
CA VAL A 60 -9.24 7.98 0.54
C VAL A 60 -8.90 9.41 0.14
N ARG A 61 -8.19 9.61 -0.98
CA ARG A 61 -7.89 10.94 -1.50
C ARG A 61 -9.17 11.71 -1.83
N GLU A 62 -10.13 11.08 -2.51
CA GLU A 62 -11.42 11.72 -2.82
C GLU A 62 -12.17 12.14 -1.54
N ASP A 63 -12.21 11.28 -0.53
CA ASP A 63 -12.78 11.62 0.79
C ASP A 63 -12.04 12.81 1.41
N ARG A 64 -10.70 12.82 1.42
CA ARG A 64 -9.89 13.92 1.97
C ARG A 64 -10.08 15.23 1.21
N GLU A 65 -10.15 15.20 -0.12
CA GLU A 65 -10.37 16.38 -0.96
C GLU A 65 -11.76 17.01 -0.74
N SER A 66 -12.77 16.19 -0.45
CA SER A 66 -14.12 16.63 -0.09
C SER A 66 -14.28 17.08 1.38
N GLY A 67 -13.21 17.01 2.18
CA GLY A 67 -13.19 17.44 3.58
C GLY A 67 -13.46 16.32 4.61
N GLY A 68 -13.44 15.07 4.17
CA GLY A 68 -13.60 13.88 4.99
C GLY A 68 -12.38 13.54 5.85
N ARG A 69 -12.47 12.38 6.53
CA ARG A 69 -11.52 11.92 7.55
C ARG A 69 -10.60 10.80 7.08
N GLY A 70 -10.56 10.56 5.77
CA GLY A 70 -9.79 9.49 5.14
C GLY A 70 -10.52 8.14 5.14
N HIS A 71 -11.85 8.16 5.02
CA HIS A 71 -12.60 6.93 4.80
C HIS A 71 -12.38 6.46 3.37
N GLY A 72 -12.01 5.18 3.19
CA GLY A 72 -11.98 4.55 1.88
C GLY A 72 -13.35 3.95 1.54
N ASP A 73 -13.56 3.67 0.26
CA ASP A 73 -14.72 2.92 -0.22
C ASP A 73 -14.61 1.46 0.23
N GLN A 74 -15.38 1.13 1.27
CA GLN A 74 -15.42 -0.21 1.85
C GLN A 74 -15.84 -1.29 0.85
N ASN A 75 -16.76 -0.98 -0.06
CA ASN A 75 -17.22 -1.95 -1.06
C ASN A 75 -16.15 -2.17 -2.13
N GLN A 76 -15.45 -1.11 -2.54
CA GLN A 76 -14.32 -1.23 -3.45
C GLN A 76 -13.22 -2.10 -2.84
N VAL A 77 -12.91 -1.92 -1.54
CA VAL A 77 -11.94 -2.76 -0.83
C VAL A 77 -12.36 -4.24 -0.81
N TRP A 78 -13.63 -4.55 -0.57
CA TRP A 78 -14.11 -5.94 -0.64
C TRP A 78 -14.06 -6.52 -2.05
N ASN A 79 -14.41 -5.73 -3.07
CA ASN A 79 -14.25 -6.12 -4.46
C ASN A 79 -12.77 -6.40 -4.82
N ASP A 80 -11.83 -5.60 -4.30
CA ASP A 80 -10.39 -5.82 -4.47
C ASP A 80 -9.91 -7.12 -3.82
N VAL A 81 -10.38 -7.40 -2.61
CA VAL A 81 -10.10 -8.67 -1.92
C VAL A 81 -10.64 -9.83 -2.74
N ALA A 82 -11.91 -9.78 -3.16
CA ALA A 82 -12.54 -10.83 -3.95
C ALA A 82 -11.79 -11.08 -5.29
N ARG A 83 -11.38 -10.02 -5.99
CA ARG A 83 -10.55 -10.14 -7.20
C ARG A 83 -9.21 -10.80 -6.92
N THR A 84 -8.53 -10.35 -5.87
CA THR A 84 -7.23 -10.92 -5.45
C THR A 84 -7.34 -12.42 -5.20
N MET A 85 -8.38 -12.84 -4.48
CA MET A 85 -8.66 -14.24 -4.19
C MET A 85 -8.95 -15.06 -5.45
N SER A 86 -9.75 -14.49 -6.37
CA SER A 86 -10.07 -15.10 -7.66
C SER A 86 -8.81 -15.33 -8.49
N ASP A 87 -7.96 -14.30 -8.65
CA ASP A 87 -6.73 -14.39 -9.44
C ASP A 87 -5.77 -15.45 -8.87
N MET A 88 -5.69 -15.53 -7.54
CA MET A 88 -4.87 -16.52 -6.84
C MET A 88 -5.53 -17.90 -6.74
N HIS A 89 -6.76 -18.07 -7.22
CA HIS A 89 -7.54 -19.31 -7.13
C HIS A 89 -7.63 -19.83 -5.68
N VAL A 90 -7.84 -18.94 -4.71
CA VAL A 90 -7.96 -19.26 -3.27
C VAL A 90 -9.44 -19.32 -2.91
N GLU A 91 -9.90 -20.46 -2.39
CA GLU A 91 -11.20 -20.56 -1.75
C GLU A 91 -11.04 -20.22 -0.26
N SER A 92 -11.76 -19.22 0.23
CA SER A 92 -11.81 -18.84 1.66
C SER A 92 -13.25 -18.72 2.11
N GLU A 93 -13.57 -19.30 3.26
CA GLU A 93 -14.92 -19.22 3.83
C GLU A 93 -15.29 -17.78 4.26
N THR A 94 -14.30 -16.95 4.61
CA THR A 94 -14.52 -15.59 5.12
C THR A 94 -14.04 -14.48 4.19
N GLN A 95 -13.50 -14.83 3.03
CA GLN A 95 -12.81 -13.92 2.11
C GLN A 95 -11.64 -13.19 2.78
N SER A 96 -10.75 -13.96 3.40
CA SER A 96 -9.60 -13.45 4.14
C SER A 96 -8.38 -13.24 3.22
N LEU A 97 -7.93 -12.00 3.11
CA LEU A 97 -6.74 -11.66 2.31
C LEU A 97 -5.43 -12.31 2.82
N PRO A 98 -5.17 -12.41 4.15
CA PRO A 98 -4.03 -13.17 4.66
C PRO A 98 -3.92 -14.62 4.16
N GLU A 99 -5.04 -15.33 3.97
CA GLU A 99 -5.02 -16.71 3.47
C GLU A 99 -4.45 -16.79 2.04
N SER A 100 -4.60 -15.72 1.25
CA SER A 100 -4.02 -15.68 -0.09
C SER A 100 -2.49 -15.59 -0.08
N TYR A 101 -1.90 -14.95 0.93
CA TYR A 101 -0.45 -14.84 1.09
C TYR A 101 0.19 -16.20 1.37
N GLU A 102 -0.47 -17.07 2.15
CA GLU A 102 0.03 -18.40 2.47
C GLU A 102 0.23 -19.25 1.21
N LYS A 103 -0.70 -19.16 0.25
CA LYS A 103 -0.62 -19.87 -1.03
C LYS A 103 0.54 -19.39 -1.93
N ALA A 104 0.93 -18.12 -1.82
CA ALA A 104 2.01 -17.51 -2.60
C ALA A 104 3.39 -17.59 -1.92
N SER A 105 3.45 -18.09 -0.69
CA SER A 105 4.62 -17.99 0.20
C SER A 105 5.93 -18.49 -0.41
N ASP A 106 5.92 -19.67 -1.04
CA ASP A 106 7.13 -20.25 -1.66
C ASP A 106 7.68 -19.37 -2.80
N LEU A 107 6.79 -18.85 -3.66
CA LEU A 107 7.19 -17.98 -4.77
C LEU A 107 7.68 -16.62 -4.26
N MET A 108 7.00 -16.05 -3.27
CA MET A 108 7.44 -14.82 -2.62
C MET A 108 8.81 -14.96 -1.96
N ALA A 109 9.06 -16.09 -1.30
CA ALA A 109 10.37 -16.40 -0.72
C ALA A 109 11.45 -16.51 -1.81
N ALA A 110 11.13 -17.08 -2.98
CA ALA A 110 12.04 -17.11 -4.12
C ALA A 110 12.40 -15.70 -4.62
N TYR A 111 11.43 -14.79 -4.71
CA TYR A 111 11.69 -13.38 -5.06
C TYR A 111 12.53 -12.66 -3.98
N GLY A 112 12.22 -12.88 -2.70
CA GLY A 112 12.98 -12.29 -1.59
C GLY A 112 14.45 -12.71 -1.60
N ASN A 113 14.73 -13.95 -1.98
CA ASN A 113 16.10 -14.47 -2.08
C ASN A 113 16.86 -13.97 -3.33
N SER A 114 16.18 -13.48 -4.36
CA SER A 114 16.81 -13.00 -5.59
C SER A 114 17.08 -11.49 -5.59
N ILE A 115 16.43 -10.75 -4.70
CA ILE A 115 16.54 -9.28 -4.65
C ILE A 115 17.43 -8.86 -3.49
N SER A 116 18.54 -8.21 -3.82
CA SER A 116 19.43 -7.56 -2.85
C SER A 116 19.38 -6.05 -3.03
N LEU A 117 19.03 -5.34 -1.96
CA LEU A 117 19.00 -3.88 -1.97
C LEU A 117 20.41 -3.30 -1.73
N PRO A 118 20.76 -2.19 -2.40
CA PRO A 118 21.99 -1.46 -2.11
C PRO A 118 22.05 -0.98 -0.65
N GLU A 119 23.25 -0.92 -0.08
CA GLU A 119 23.47 -0.33 1.24
C GLU A 119 23.05 1.16 1.23
N GLY A 120 22.39 1.60 2.31
CA GLY A 120 21.91 2.98 2.43
C GLY A 120 20.71 3.32 1.53
N CYS A 121 20.09 2.33 0.88
CA CYS A 121 18.85 2.51 0.15
C CYS A 121 17.74 3.05 1.06
N SER A 122 16.96 4.01 0.56
CA SER A 122 15.87 4.67 1.30
C SER A 122 14.49 4.41 0.69
N GLY A 123 14.41 3.60 -0.36
CA GLY A 123 13.16 3.32 -1.05
C GLY A 123 13.35 2.53 -2.32
N VAL A 124 12.24 2.10 -2.90
CA VAL A 124 12.21 1.30 -4.13
C VAL A 124 11.18 1.86 -5.11
N LEU A 125 11.45 1.64 -6.39
CA LEU A 125 10.47 1.71 -7.47
C LEU A 125 10.38 0.30 -8.06
N VAL A 126 9.20 -0.28 -8.07
CA VAL A 126 8.98 -1.69 -8.44
C VAL A 126 8.25 -1.78 -9.76
N GLY A 127 8.83 -2.51 -10.70
CA GLY A 127 8.20 -2.92 -11.95
C GLY A 127 7.78 -4.39 -11.93
N ILE A 128 6.64 -4.70 -12.52
CA ILE A 128 6.10 -6.06 -12.68
C ILE A 128 5.62 -6.18 -14.13
N ALA A 129 6.05 -7.22 -14.85
CA ALA A 129 5.68 -7.49 -16.25
C ALA A 129 5.80 -6.25 -17.17
N GLY A 130 6.95 -5.55 -17.09
CA GLY A 130 7.22 -4.35 -17.91
C GLY A 130 6.41 -3.09 -17.54
N ARG A 131 5.61 -3.12 -16.47
CA ARG A 131 4.84 -1.98 -15.99
C ARG A 131 5.31 -1.56 -14.60
N ILE A 132 5.32 -0.26 -14.32
CA ILE A 132 5.58 0.23 -12.96
C ILE A 132 4.38 -0.09 -12.08
N CYS A 133 4.59 -0.87 -11.03
CA CYS A 133 3.59 -1.15 -10.01
C CYS A 133 3.45 0.07 -9.09
N GLY A 134 4.58 0.54 -8.55
CA GLY A 134 4.64 1.73 -7.71
C GLY A 134 5.98 1.88 -6.99
N MET A 135 6.03 2.77 -6.02
CA MET A 135 7.19 3.05 -5.19
C MET A 135 6.82 3.30 -3.74
N ASP A 136 7.81 3.08 -2.88
CA ASP A 136 7.78 3.47 -1.47
C ASP A 136 9.15 4.07 -1.11
N TYR A 137 9.13 5.24 -0.49
CA TYR A 137 10.31 5.99 -0.04
C TYR A 137 10.14 6.38 1.43
N PHE A 138 11.24 6.31 2.18
CA PHE A 138 11.33 6.74 3.56
C PHE A 138 12.46 7.74 3.71
N GLY A 139 12.25 8.76 4.56
CA GLY A 139 13.24 9.81 4.79
C GLY A 139 14.55 9.34 5.46
N HIS A 140 14.62 8.10 5.92
CA HIS A 140 15.79 7.47 6.54
C HIS A 140 15.96 6.02 6.06
N ALA A 141 17.17 5.68 5.62
CA ALA A 141 17.52 4.33 5.16
C ALA A 141 17.25 3.25 6.23
N ASP A 142 17.56 3.54 7.50
CA ASP A 142 17.30 2.60 8.60
C ASP A 142 15.81 2.29 8.79
N THR A 143 14.93 3.28 8.56
CA THR A 143 13.48 3.07 8.61
C THR A 143 13.06 2.19 7.43
N PHE A 144 13.50 2.51 6.22
CA PHE A 144 13.22 1.67 5.05
C PHE A 144 13.69 0.22 5.26
N ALA A 145 14.93 0.02 5.71
CA ALA A 145 15.50 -1.30 5.96
C ALA A 145 14.68 -2.12 6.98
N ARG A 146 14.12 -1.48 8.01
CA ARG A 146 13.23 -2.15 8.98
C ARG A 146 11.87 -2.50 8.39
N MET A 147 11.33 -1.67 7.50
CA MET A 147 10.01 -1.86 6.91
C MET A 147 10.03 -2.81 5.71
N TRP A 148 11.17 -2.88 5.01
CA TRP A 148 11.34 -3.63 3.77
C TRP A 148 10.88 -5.09 3.86
N PRO A 149 11.26 -5.91 4.87
CA PRO A 149 10.87 -7.32 4.88
C PRO A 149 9.36 -7.55 4.79
N GLY A 150 8.55 -6.75 5.49
CA GLY A 150 7.10 -6.86 5.39
C GLY A 150 6.53 -6.15 4.17
N LEU A 151 7.15 -5.05 3.74
CA LEU A 151 6.69 -4.26 2.59
C LEU A 151 6.91 -5.00 1.26
N SER A 152 8.07 -5.65 1.11
CA SER A 152 8.44 -6.40 -0.08
C SER A 152 7.45 -7.52 -0.37
N ASP A 153 6.89 -8.13 0.67
CA ASP A 153 5.88 -9.18 0.54
C ASP A 153 4.66 -8.70 -0.25
N ALA A 154 4.22 -7.46 -0.08
CA ALA A 154 3.10 -6.93 -0.86
C ALA A 154 3.43 -6.75 -2.35
N TYR A 155 4.69 -6.44 -2.67
CA TYR A 155 5.16 -6.36 -4.06
C TYR A 155 5.36 -7.75 -4.67
N PHE A 156 5.93 -8.68 -3.92
CA PHE A 156 6.14 -10.06 -4.34
C PHE A 156 4.82 -10.80 -4.54
N PHE A 157 3.84 -10.51 -3.70
CA PHE A 157 2.48 -11.02 -3.85
C PHE A 157 1.84 -10.53 -5.15
N GLU A 158 1.97 -9.24 -5.51
CA GLU A 158 1.51 -8.75 -6.80
C GLU A 158 2.25 -9.41 -7.97
N ALA A 159 3.57 -9.59 -7.86
CA ALA A 159 4.35 -10.27 -8.88
C ALA A 159 3.93 -11.74 -9.04
N ALA A 160 3.58 -12.42 -7.95
CA ALA A 160 3.04 -13.77 -7.98
C ALA A 160 1.65 -13.84 -8.66
N ARG A 161 0.83 -12.79 -8.51
CA ARG A 161 -0.48 -12.68 -9.15
C ARG A 161 -0.40 -12.43 -10.65
N HIS A 162 0.60 -11.67 -11.10
CA HIS A 162 0.79 -11.28 -12.51
C HIS A 162 1.84 -12.15 -13.22
N ALA A 163 1.71 -13.47 -13.13
CA ALA A 163 2.63 -14.42 -13.75
C ALA A 163 2.60 -14.35 -15.30
N SER A 164 3.22 -13.34 -15.89
CA SER A 164 3.48 -13.24 -17.33
C SER A 164 4.68 -12.34 -17.64
N ASP A 165 5.32 -12.67 -18.77
CA ASP A 165 6.52 -12.11 -19.42
C ASP A 165 7.64 -11.49 -18.55
N GLU A 166 8.87 -11.94 -18.78
CA GLU A 166 10.14 -11.41 -18.24
C GLU A 166 10.48 -10.01 -18.78
N ALA A 167 9.49 -9.12 -18.88
CA ALA A 167 9.66 -7.76 -19.33
C ALA A 167 10.19 -6.87 -18.19
N VAL A 168 11.34 -6.25 -18.44
CA VAL A 168 12.00 -5.31 -17.53
C VAL A 168 11.50 -3.89 -17.84
N ILE A 169 11.30 -3.07 -16.80
CA ILE A 169 11.02 -1.64 -16.98
C ILE A 169 12.29 -0.90 -17.45
N PRO A 170 12.26 -0.11 -18.54
CA PRO A 170 13.41 0.70 -18.95
C PRO A 170 13.69 1.86 -17.97
N ASP A 171 14.97 2.22 -17.79
CA ASP A 171 15.40 3.34 -16.92
C ASP A 171 14.68 4.66 -17.21
N ARG A 172 14.36 4.91 -18.49
CA ARG A 172 13.61 6.09 -18.91
C ARG A 172 12.19 6.09 -18.31
N GLN A 173 11.50 4.95 -18.35
CA GLN A 173 10.16 4.83 -17.78
C GLN A 173 10.18 5.06 -16.26
N ALA A 174 11.20 4.54 -15.58
CA ALA A 174 11.41 4.80 -14.15
C ALA A 174 11.66 6.30 -13.86
N SER A 175 12.51 6.94 -14.66
CA SER A 175 12.83 8.36 -14.52
C SER A 175 11.61 9.26 -14.77
N ASP A 176 10.83 8.96 -15.81
CA ASP A 176 9.60 9.70 -16.16
C ASP A 176 8.53 9.56 -15.07
N TYR A 177 8.43 8.37 -14.44
CA TYR A 177 7.53 8.15 -13.30
C TYR A 177 7.94 8.97 -12.08
N LEU A 178 9.21 8.96 -11.71
CA LEU A 178 9.73 9.76 -10.59
C LEU A 178 9.57 11.27 -10.84
N ALA A 179 9.76 11.73 -12.07
CA ALA A 179 9.49 13.11 -12.46
C ALA A 179 8.00 13.46 -12.26
N THR A 180 7.10 12.60 -12.72
CA THR A 180 5.65 12.77 -12.55
C THR A 180 5.27 12.85 -11.07
N VAL A 181 5.79 11.94 -10.24
CA VAL A 181 5.59 11.94 -8.78
C VAL A 181 6.03 13.27 -8.18
N ARG A 182 7.23 13.77 -8.52
CA ARG A 182 7.74 15.04 -8.01
C ARG A 182 6.89 16.24 -8.45
N GLU A 183 6.48 16.27 -9.71
CA GLU A 183 5.77 17.39 -10.32
C GLU A 183 4.30 17.48 -9.89
N THR A 184 3.73 16.38 -9.43
CA THR A 184 2.31 16.29 -9.04
C THR A 184 2.12 16.21 -7.53
N LEU A 185 3.21 16.19 -6.75
CA LEU A 185 3.14 16.19 -5.30
C LEU A 185 2.64 17.53 -4.78
N ASN A 186 1.49 17.51 -4.11
CA ASN A 186 0.79 18.68 -3.62
C ASN A 186 0.42 18.56 -2.14
N THR A 187 0.19 19.70 -1.49
CA THR A 187 -0.19 19.74 -0.08
C THR A 187 -1.68 19.50 0.11
N SER A 188 -2.04 18.57 1.00
CA SER A 188 -3.43 18.31 1.38
C SER A 188 -4.06 19.52 2.07
N ARG A 189 -5.39 19.66 1.95
CA ARG A 189 -6.14 20.78 2.57
C ARG A 189 -6.08 20.79 4.10
N SER A 190 -5.88 19.62 4.70
CA SER A 190 -5.72 19.42 6.14
C SER A 190 -4.79 18.25 6.38
N THR A 191 -4.30 18.12 7.60
CA THR A 191 -3.59 16.93 8.11
C THR A 191 -4.42 16.33 9.24
N LEU A 192 -4.44 15.00 9.36
CA LEU A 192 -5.13 14.33 10.46
C LEU A 192 -4.26 14.28 11.72
N GLY A 193 -2.94 14.10 11.55
CA GLY A 193 -1.96 14.07 12.64
C GLY A 193 -0.98 15.23 12.57
N GLU A 194 0.24 15.00 13.05
CA GLU A 194 1.33 15.96 12.98
C GLU A 194 1.92 16.04 11.56
N GLY A 195 2.71 17.08 11.31
CA GLY A 195 3.35 17.31 10.01
C GLY A 195 2.38 17.78 8.93
N THR A 196 2.77 17.60 7.67
CA THR A 196 2.01 18.01 6.49
C THR A 196 1.75 16.81 5.60
N GLU A 197 0.47 16.44 5.47
CA GLU A 197 0.02 15.45 4.49
C GLU A 197 0.16 16.00 3.06
N LEU A 198 0.71 15.18 2.18
CA LEU A 198 0.85 15.44 0.75
C LEU A 198 0.11 14.35 -0.05
N TYR A 199 -0.34 14.70 -1.25
CA TYR A 199 -0.99 13.79 -2.20
C TYR A 199 -0.47 14.01 -3.62
N LEU A 200 -0.69 13.04 -4.50
CA LEU A 200 -0.34 13.14 -5.92
C LEU A 200 -1.55 13.62 -6.72
N SER A 201 -1.39 14.69 -7.49
CA SER A 201 -2.45 15.32 -8.29
C SER A 201 -2.38 14.92 -9.78
N ASP A 202 -2.20 13.64 -10.08
CA ASP A 202 -2.19 13.10 -11.44
C ASP A 202 -3.27 12.00 -11.54
N PRO A 203 -3.99 11.87 -12.67
CA PRO A 203 -4.99 10.81 -12.84
C PRO A 203 -4.39 9.42 -13.07
N ARG A 204 -3.10 9.32 -13.46
CA ARG A 204 -2.44 8.05 -13.79
C ARG A 204 -1.75 7.43 -12.59
N ILE A 205 -1.49 8.21 -11.54
CA ILE A 205 -0.83 7.75 -10.31
C ILE A 205 -1.58 8.23 -9.08
N THR A 206 -1.61 7.40 -8.06
CA THR A 206 -2.21 7.72 -6.76
C THR A 206 -1.18 7.49 -5.67
N GLY A 207 -1.33 8.16 -4.53
CA GLY A 207 -0.36 8.05 -3.46
C GLY A 207 -0.50 9.13 -2.41
N SER A 208 0.25 8.96 -1.34
CA SER A 208 0.31 9.89 -0.23
C SER A 208 1.73 10.04 0.27
N ALA A 209 2.00 11.18 0.88
CA ALA A 209 3.28 11.48 1.49
C ALA A 209 3.08 12.26 2.77
N LEU A 210 4.13 12.26 3.58
CA LEU A 210 4.18 12.96 4.85
C LEU A 210 5.48 13.77 4.90
N TRP A 211 5.33 15.08 5.05
CA TRP A 211 6.42 16.01 5.25
C TRP A 211 6.43 16.51 6.70
N ASP A 212 7.59 16.47 7.36
CA ASP A 212 7.77 17.05 8.69
C ASP A 212 9.22 17.51 8.89
N THR A 213 9.43 18.57 9.68
CA THR A 213 10.75 19.08 10.05
C THR A 213 11.72 19.19 8.84
N ASP A 214 11.28 19.90 7.79
CA ASP A 214 12.02 20.11 6.53
C ASP A 214 12.48 18.84 5.79
N ARG A 215 11.74 17.74 5.97
CA ARG A 215 12.03 16.46 5.31
C ARG A 215 10.76 15.74 4.86
N LEU A 216 10.86 15.05 3.73
CA LEU A 216 9.91 14.03 3.32
C LEU A 216 10.12 12.76 4.16
N CYS A 217 9.23 12.49 5.10
CA CYS A 217 9.30 11.37 6.04
C CYS A 217 8.94 10.04 5.37
N HIS A 218 7.89 10.05 4.55
CA HIS A 218 7.42 8.90 3.79
C HIS A 218 6.73 9.36 2.51
N LEU A 219 6.82 8.57 1.45
CA LEU A 219 6.08 8.74 0.20
C LEU A 219 5.78 7.37 -0.38
N THR A 220 4.52 7.14 -0.69
CA THR A 220 4.07 5.98 -1.47
C THR A 220 3.39 6.48 -2.72
N ALA A 221 3.67 5.86 -3.86
CA ALA A 221 3.01 6.15 -5.12
C ALA A 221 2.73 4.86 -5.88
N SER A 222 1.59 4.79 -6.54
CA SER A 222 1.14 3.62 -7.27
C SER A 222 0.61 4.04 -8.62
N THR A 223 0.85 3.24 -9.66
CA THR A 223 0.12 3.40 -10.92
C THR A 223 -1.32 3.01 -10.69
N VAL A 224 -2.25 3.86 -11.12
CA VAL A 224 -3.68 3.52 -11.10
C VAL A 224 -3.92 2.47 -12.18
N PRO A 225 -4.57 1.33 -11.89
CA PRO A 225 -4.95 0.37 -12.92
C PRO A 225 -5.83 1.05 -13.99
N GLU A 226 -5.62 0.74 -15.27
CA GLU A 226 -6.42 1.29 -16.39
C GLU A 226 -7.94 0.98 -16.26
N ASP A 227 -8.31 0.05 -15.37
CA ASP A 227 -9.67 -0.39 -15.05
C ASP A 227 -10.22 0.14 -13.71
N ALA A 228 -9.61 1.16 -13.10
CA ALA A 228 -10.24 1.86 -11.99
C ALA A 228 -11.49 2.59 -12.50
N PRO A 229 -12.68 2.39 -11.88
CA PRO A 229 -13.95 2.90 -12.37
C PRO A 229 -13.99 4.43 -12.51
#